data_AF-A0A956YCR5-F1
#
_entry.id   AF-A0A956YCR5-F1
#
_cell.length_a   1.000
_cell.length_b   1.000
_cell.length_c   1.000
_cell.angle_alpha   90.00
_cell.angle_beta   90.00
_cell.angle_gamma   90.00
#
_symmetry.space_group_name_H-M   'P 1'
#
loop_
_entity.id
_entity.type
_entity.pdbx_description
1 polymer ?
#
loop_
_entity_poly.entity_id
_entity_poly.type
_entity_poly.pdbx_seq_one_letter_code
_entity_poly.pdbx_strand_id
1 'polypeptide(L)'
;MNLVELPLINLSDPNTLPWLIPVGPLLAFFIITLLTNRAKWTPATDHAYGGHHPDYEGMDVPIVTDWSRVISITVGLSGVIAALLIAFNLVGQALAIGAGHFGEGEEVFKSSIEWLAAGDSPFRLGVLVDPLTLAMLVMVPIAVLCIFIYS
;
A
#
# COMPACT_ATOMS: atom_id res chain seq x y z
N MET A 1 32.39 20.74 -6.62
CA MET A 1 30.96 20.76 -7.04
C MET A 1 30.40 19.41 -6.63
N ASN A 2 29.84 19.35 -5.42
CA ASN A 2 29.41 18.10 -4.80
C ASN A 2 28.27 17.52 -5.63
N LEU A 3 28.47 16.29 -6.09
CA LEU A 3 27.43 15.51 -6.72
C LEU A 3 26.32 15.35 -5.69
N VAL A 4 25.16 15.91 -6.02
CA VAL A 4 23.85 15.77 -5.38
C VAL A 4 23.80 14.49 -4.53
N GLU A 5 23.93 14.63 -3.21
CA GLU A 5 23.38 13.64 -2.29
C GLU A 5 21.87 13.71 -2.48
N LEU A 6 21.36 12.88 -3.38
CA LEU A 6 19.96 12.56 -3.37
C LEU A 6 19.68 12.11 -1.92
N PRO A 7 18.64 12.62 -1.23
CA PRO A 7 18.12 11.98 -0.03
C PRO A 7 17.52 10.65 -0.50
N LEU A 8 18.39 9.72 -0.88
CA LEU A 8 18.03 8.43 -1.39
C LEU A 8 17.55 7.68 -0.17
N ILE A 9 16.23 7.51 -0.11
CA ILE A 9 15.51 6.67 0.85
C ILE A 9 16.42 5.55 1.36
N ASN A 10 16.82 5.63 2.63
CA ASN A 10 17.66 4.62 3.24
C ASN A 10 16.77 3.43 3.64
N LEU A 11 16.70 2.42 2.78
CA LEU A 11 15.92 1.19 3.00
C LEU A 11 16.41 0.35 4.19
N SER A 12 17.45 0.79 4.89
CA SER A 12 17.97 0.15 6.11
C SER A 12 17.72 0.99 7.36
N ASP A 13 17.18 2.20 7.26
CA ASP A 13 16.90 3.05 8.42
C ASP A 13 15.49 2.79 8.97
N PRO A 14 15.35 2.26 10.20
CA PRO A 14 14.07 1.94 10.81
C PRO A 14 13.17 3.16 11.06
N ASN A 15 13.71 4.38 11.07
CA ASN A 15 12.90 5.59 11.21
C ASN A 15 12.27 6.05 9.89
N THR A 16 12.74 5.54 8.74
CA THR A 16 12.21 5.88 7.42
C THR A 16 11.28 4.83 6.85
N LEU A 17 11.53 3.55 7.14
CA LEU A 17 10.71 2.42 6.69
C LEU A 17 9.20 2.56 6.97
N PRO A 18 8.75 3.05 8.14
CA PRO A 18 7.33 3.19 8.43
C PRO A 18 6.59 4.12 7.46
N TRP A 19 7.28 5.14 6.92
CA TRP A 19 6.72 6.05 5.94
C TRP A 19 6.52 5.41 4.56
N LEU A 20 7.26 4.34 4.24
CA LEU A 20 7.22 3.65 2.95
C LEU A 20 6.15 2.56 2.87
N ILE A 21 5.76 1.99 4.01
CA ILE A 21 4.73 0.94 4.08
C ILE A 21 3.42 1.35 3.36
N PRO A 22 2.84 2.54 3.60
CA PRO A 22 1.62 2.96 2.90
C PRO A 22 1.86 3.33 1.43
N VAL A 23 3.10 3.59 1.01
CA VAL A 23 3.41 4.04 -0.37
C VAL A 23 3.06 2.97 -1.40
N GLY A 24 3.30 1.68 -1.11
CA GLY A 24 2.99 0.58 -2.02
C GLY A 24 1.51 0.52 -2.43
N PRO A 25 0.57 0.38 -1.49
CA PRO A 25 -0.87 0.35 -1.78
C PRO A 25 -1.40 1.66 -2.38
N LEU A 26 -0.89 2.83 -1.93
CA LEU A 26 -1.30 4.12 -2.48
C LEU A 26 -0.85 4.27 -3.95
N LEU A 27 0.38 3.89 -4.26
CA LEU A 27 0.88 3.91 -5.62
C LEU A 27 0.12 2.93 -6.53
N ALA A 28 -0.19 1.73 -6.04
CA ALA A 28 -1.03 0.78 -6.75
C ALA A 28 -2.43 1.38 -7.04
N PHE A 29 -3.05 2.04 -6.07
CA PHE A 29 -4.32 2.74 -6.25
C PHE A 29 -4.25 3.79 -7.37
N PHE A 30 -3.23 4.65 -7.37
CA PHE A 30 -3.07 5.66 -8.42
C PHE A 30 -2.82 5.06 -9.80
N ILE A 31 -1.99 4.01 -9.89
CA ILE A 31 -1.74 3.34 -11.17
C ILE A 31 -3.02 2.73 -11.73
N ILE A 32 -3.78 2.02 -10.90
CA ILE A 32 -5.01 1.36 -11.33
C ILE A 32 -6.06 2.39 -11.75
N THR A 33 -6.26 3.45 -10.96
CA THR A 33 -7.26 4.48 -11.27
C THR A 33 -6.94 5.25 -12.55
N LEU A 34 -5.66 5.52 -12.83
CA LEU A 34 -5.24 6.29 -13.99
C LEU A 34 -5.11 5.45 -15.27
N LEU A 35 -4.60 4.23 -15.18
CA LEU A 35 -4.28 3.41 -16.35
C LEU A 35 -5.37 2.41 -16.74
N THR A 36 -6.24 2.05 -15.80
CA THR A 36 -7.18 0.91 -15.95
C THR A 36 -8.62 1.35 -16.28
N ASN A 37 -8.86 2.64 -16.56
CA ASN A 37 -10.18 3.19 -16.93
C ASN A 37 -10.58 2.86 -18.39
N ARG A 38 -10.73 1.56 -18.71
CA ARG A 38 -11.03 1.08 -20.07
C ARG A 38 -12.19 0.07 -20.07
N ALA A 39 -13.41 0.60 -20.12
CA ALA A 39 -14.61 -0.20 -20.38
C ALA A 39 -14.77 -0.49 -21.88
N LYS A 40 -15.18 -1.72 -22.20
CA LYS A 40 -15.59 -2.15 -23.56
C LYS A 40 -17.11 -2.20 -23.60
N TRP A 41 -17.70 -1.57 -24.61
CA TRP A 41 -19.14 -1.67 -24.88
C TRP A 41 -19.39 -2.94 -25.69
N THR A 42 -20.25 -3.80 -25.20
CA THR A 42 -20.69 -5.02 -25.88
C THR A 42 -22.21 -5.12 -25.82
N PRO A 43 -22.87 -5.70 -26.84
CA PRO A 43 -24.30 -5.97 -26.78
C PRO A 43 -24.64 -6.89 -25.60
N ALA A 44 -25.78 -6.68 -24.94
CA ALA A 44 -26.23 -7.52 -23.82
C ALA A 44 -26.56 -8.97 -24.22
N THR A 45 -26.65 -9.26 -25.52
CA THR A 45 -26.85 -10.62 -26.06
C THR A 45 -25.54 -11.37 -26.30
N ASP A 46 -24.37 -10.73 -26.09
CA ASP A 46 -23.06 -11.34 -26.32
C ASP A 46 -22.68 -12.28 -25.16
N HIS A 47 -22.13 -13.45 -25.45
CA HIS A 47 -21.64 -14.40 -24.45
C HIS A 47 -20.52 -13.83 -23.56
N ALA A 48 -19.81 -12.79 -24.02
CA ALA A 48 -18.84 -12.07 -23.21
C ALA A 48 -19.50 -11.30 -22.05
N TYR A 49 -20.75 -10.88 -22.21
CA TYR A 49 -21.63 -10.40 -21.14
C TYR A 49 -22.25 -11.63 -20.47
N GLY A 50 -21.43 -12.34 -19.67
CA GLY A 50 -21.83 -13.58 -19.04
C GLY A 50 -22.71 -13.36 -17.79
N GLY A 51 -23.63 -14.30 -17.53
CA GLY A 51 -24.47 -14.31 -16.33
C GLY A 51 -25.84 -14.94 -16.57
N HIS A 52 -26.64 -15.06 -15.51
CA HIS A 52 -28.08 -15.30 -15.59
C HIS A 52 -28.83 -13.96 -15.55
N HIS A 53 -28.57 -13.09 -16.52
CA HIS A 53 -29.38 -11.89 -16.73
C HIS A 53 -30.29 -12.10 -17.95
N PRO A 54 -31.49 -11.50 -17.98
CA PRO A 54 -32.30 -11.49 -19.18
C PRO A 54 -31.55 -10.79 -20.33
N ASP A 55 -31.51 -11.42 -21.50
CA ASP A 55 -30.88 -10.83 -22.68
C ASP A 55 -31.76 -9.69 -23.21
N TYR A 56 -31.29 -8.45 -23.06
CA TYR A 56 -31.97 -7.27 -23.58
C TYR A 56 -31.46 -6.95 -24.99
N GLU A 57 -32.25 -7.32 -25.99
CA GLU A 57 -31.90 -7.08 -27.39
C GLU A 57 -31.75 -5.57 -27.67
N GLY A 58 -30.64 -5.20 -28.33
CA GLY A 58 -30.35 -3.80 -28.69
C GLY A 58 -29.81 -2.91 -27.55
N MET A 59 -29.56 -3.45 -26.36
CA MET A 59 -28.94 -2.72 -25.26
C MET A 59 -27.43 -2.97 -25.20
N ASP A 60 -26.63 -1.91 -25.28
CA ASP A 60 -25.18 -1.97 -25.07
C ASP A 60 -24.84 -1.78 -23.59
N VAL A 61 -23.94 -2.64 -23.09
CA VAL A 61 -23.54 -2.67 -21.68
C VAL A 61 -22.02 -2.57 -21.55
N PRO A 62 -21.51 -1.82 -20.56
CA PRO A 62 -20.09 -1.68 -20.34
C PRO A 62 -19.55 -2.89 -19.56
N ILE A 63 -18.56 -3.58 -20.12
CA ILE A 63 -17.80 -4.64 -19.43
C ILE A 63 -16.34 -4.24 -19.24
N VAL A 64 -15.70 -4.77 -18.20
CA VAL A 64 -14.26 -4.59 -17.96
C VAL A 64 -13.47 -5.40 -18.98
N THR A 65 -12.50 -4.78 -19.64
CA THR A 65 -11.58 -5.48 -20.56
C THR A 65 -10.65 -6.44 -19.81
N ASP A 66 -10.32 -7.59 -20.42
CA ASP A 66 -9.47 -8.61 -19.79
C ASP A 66 -8.08 -8.07 -19.38
N TRP A 67 -7.50 -7.21 -20.23
CA TRP A 67 -6.23 -6.55 -19.94
C TRP A 67 -6.31 -5.65 -18.70
N SER A 68 -7.40 -4.91 -18.55
CA SER A 68 -7.62 -4.06 -17.38
C SER A 68 -7.68 -4.89 -16.10
N ARG A 69 -8.32 -6.06 -16.16
CA ARG A 69 -8.40 -7.00 -15.04
C ARG A 69 -7.03 -7.53 -14.62
N VAL A 70 -6.23 -8.01 -15.56
CA VAL A 70 -4.90 -8.58 -15.25
C VAL A 70 -3.95 -7.50 -14.70
N ILE A 71 -3.99 -6.29 -15.27
CA ILE A 71 -3.17 -5.16 -14.82
C ILE A 71 -3.55 -4.78 -13.38
N SER A 72 -4.84 -4.64 -13.06
CA SER A 72 -5.26 -4.28 -11.71
C SER A 72 -4.86 -5.32 -10.66
N ILE A 73 -4.97 -6.61 -10.99
CA ILE A 73 -4.59 -7.70 -10.07
C ILE A 73 -3.08 -7.66 -9.83
N THR A 74 -2.28 -7.58 -10.91
CA THR A 74 -0.82 -7.64 -10.82
C THR A 74 -0.25 -6.41 -10.11
N VAL A 75 -0.74 -5.23 -10.44
CA VAL A 75 -0.34 -3.97 -9.79
C VAL A 75 -0.80 -3.92 -8.33
N GLY A 76 -2.04 -4.31 -8.05
CA GLY A 76 -2.57 -4.36 -6.68
C GLY A 76 -1.76 -5.33 -5.80
N LEU A 77 -1.54 -6.55 -6.28
CA LEU A 77 -0.81 -7.58 -5.54
C LEU A 77 0.65 -7.19 -5.31
N SER A 78 1.33 -6.64 -6.33
CA SER A 78 2.72 -6.17 -6.17
C SER A 78 2.86 -5.05 -5.15
N GLY A 79 1.91 -4.09 -5.11
CA GLY A 79 1.90 -3.01 -4.12
C GLY A 79 1.73 -3.52 -2.68
N VAL A 80 0.85 -4.50 -2.48
CA VAL A 80 0.63 -5.13 -1.17
C VAL A 80 1.82 -5.99 -0.73
N ILE A 81 2.40 -6.78 -1.64
CA ILE A 81 3.61 -7.57 -1.36
C ILE A 81 4.78 -6.66 -0.99
N ALA A 82 4.98 -5.55 -1.70
CA ALA A 82 6.02 -4.59 -1.36
C ALA A 82 5.85 -4.03 0.06
N ALA A 83 4.62 -3.65 0.44
CA ALA A 83 4.32 -3.19 1.80
C ALA A 83 4.58 -4.26 2.86
N LEU A 84 4.22 -5.52 2.59
CA LEU A 84 4.47 -6.65 3.48
C LEU A 84 5.98 -6.86 3.72
N LEU A 85 6.79 -6.83 2.65
CA LEU A 85 8.23 -7.02 2.76
C LEU A 85 8.90 -5.91 3.58
N ILE A 86 8.48 -4.66 3.39
CA ILE A 86 8.96 -3.51 4.17
C ILE A 86 8.55 -3.65 5.64
N ALA A 87 7.29 -4.02 5.90
CA ALA A 87 6.79 -4.23 7.26
C ALA A 87 7.56 -5.35 7.98
N PHE A 88 7.80 -6.49 7.31
CA PHE A 88 8.56 -7.59 7.89
C PHE A 88 10.04 -7.26 8.09
N ASN A 89 10.62 -6.42 7.23
CA ASN A 89 11.97 -5.91 7.46
C ASN A 89 12.04 -5.09 8.75
N LEU A 90 11.12 -4.15 8.95
CA LEU A 90 11.04 -3.34 10.16
C LEU A 90 10.78 -4.19 11.41
N VAL A 91 9.87 -5.17 11.31
CA VAL A 91 9.59 -6.14 12.39
C VAL A 91 10.86 -6.92 12.75
N GLY A 92 11.61 -7.40 11.76
CA GLY A 92 12.88 -8.08 11.97
C GLY A 92 13.93 -7.21 12.68
N GLN A 93 14.01 -5.92 12.31
CA GLN A 93 14.90 -4.97 12.99
C GLN A 93 14.49 -4.74 14.46
N ALA A 94 13.19 -4.61 14.75
CA ALA A 94 12.71 -4.49 16.13
C ALA A 94 12.96 -5.76 16.95
N LEU A 95 12.75 -6.94 16.37
CA LEU A 95 13.04 -8.22 17.03
C LEU A 95 14.53 -8.42 17.31
N ALA A 96 15.42 -7.85 16.48
CA ALA A 96 16.86 -7.90 16.68
C ALA A 96 17.33 -7.07 17.89
N ILE A 97 16.59 -6.03 18.28
CA ILE A 97 16.80 -5.26 19.52
C ILE A 97 16.49 -6.12 20.76
N GLY A 98 15.56 -7.08 20.61
CA GLY A 98 15.21 -8.08 21.61
C GLY A 98 13.82 -7.88 22.20
N ALA A 99 13.09 -8.99 22.36
CA ALA A 99 11.67 -9.02 22.72
C ALA A 99 11.29 -8.42 24.09
N GLY A 100 12.28 -8.08 24.93
CA GLY A 100 12.07 -7.43 26.23
C GLY A 100 12.63 -6.01 26.33
N HIS A 101 13.39 -5.53 25.34
CA HIS A 101 14.01 -4.19 25.38
C HIS A 101 13.36 -3.22 24.40
N PHE A 102 12.77 -3.73 23.31
CA PHE A 102 12.03 -2.89 22.38
C PHE A 102 10.77 -2.32 23.03
N GLY A 103 10.67 -0.99 23.12
CA GLY A 103 9.61 -0.29 23.84
C GLY A 103 9.94 0.11 25.29
N GLU A 104 11.10 -0.29 25.83
CA GLU A 104 11.61 0.24 27.10
C GLU A 104 12.49 1.48 26.84
N GLY A 105 12.22 2.60 27.55
CA GLY A 105 13.02 3.82 27.44
C GLY A 105 12.94 4.52 26.07
N GLU A 106 14.08 4.66 25.38
CA GLU A 106 14.21 5.34 24.08
C GLU A 106 14.27 4.40 22.86
N GLU A 107 14.16 3.08 23.08
CA GLU A 107 14.23 2.02 22.04
C GLU A 107 12.91 1.92 21.25
N VAL A 108 12.46 3.03 20.67
CA VAL A 108 11.24 3.15 19.85
C VAL A 108 11.58 3.90 18.57
N PHE A 109 11.14 3.40 17.42
CA PHE A 109 11.35 4.12 16.17
C PHE A 109 10.39 5.31 16.10
N LYS A 110 10.96 6.52 15.98
CA LYS A 110 10.22 7.78 15.97
C LYS A 110 10.75 8.67 14.87
N SER A 111 9.85 9.15 14.03
CA SER A 111 10.18 10.08 12.94
C SER A 111 9.05 11.07 12.81
N SER A 112 9.37 12.37 12.74
CA SER A 112 8.36 13.42 12.62
C SER A 112 8.83 14.54 11.71
N ILE A 113 7.91 15.04 10.90
CA ILE A 113 8.10 16.20 10.03
C ILE A 113 7.16 17.31 10.50
N GLU A 114 7.62 18.56 10.40
CA GLU A 114 6.76 19.72 10.63
C GLU A 114 5.84 19.88 9.43
N TRP A 115 4.55 19.55 9.60
CA TRP A 115 3.59 19.54 8.49
C TRP A 115 2.91 20.90 8.31
N LEU A 116 2.53 21.56 9.40
CA LEU A 116 1.82 22.84 9.36
C LEU A 116 2.34 23.81 10.42
N ALA A 117 2.64 25.05 10.03
CA ALA A 117 2.99 26.11 10.96
C ALA A 117 1.74 26.60 11.70
N ALA A 118 1.63 26.27 12.99
CA ALA A 118 0.48 26.65 13.84
C ALA A 118 0.81 27.81 14.81
N GLY A 119 1.80 28.63 14.47
CA GLY A 119 2.30 29.71 15.33
C GLY A 119 3.51 29.25 16.15
N ASP A 120 3.42 29.34 17.48
CA ASP A 120 4.56 29.09 18.38
C ASP A 120 5.05 27.64 18.42
N SER A 121 4.18 26.68 18.11
CA SER A 121 4.57 25.28 17.91
C SER A 121 4.05 24.77 16.57
N PRO A 122 4.92 24.24 15.70
CA PRO A 122 4.47 23.63 14.45
C PRO A 122 3.72 22.33 14.75
N PHE A 123 2.62 22.09 14.04
CA PHE A 123 1.94 20.81 14.07
C PHE A 123 2.79 19.79 13.31
N ARG A 124 3.21 18.74 14.02
CA ARG A 124 4.11 17.71 13.52
C ARG A 124 3.33 16.46 13.12
N LEU A 125 3.57 15.97 11.92
CA LEU A 125 3.08 14.68 11.46
C LEU A 125 4.22 13.68 11.67
N GLY A 126 3.99 12.66 12.47
CA GLY A 126 5.01 11.69 12.81
C GLY A 126 4.49 10.26 12.77
N VAL A 127 5.44 9.34 12.66
CA VAL A 127 5.21 7.92 12.83
C VAL A 127 5.99 7.48 14.05
N LEU A 128 5.33 6.69 14.88
CA LEU A 128 5.89 6.08 16.07
C LEU A 128 5.61 4.58 15.98
N VAL A 129 6.65 3.77 16.14
CA VAL A 129 6.54 2.31 16.09
C VAL A 129 6.93 1.75 17.45
N ASP A 130 5.92 1.48 18.26
CA ASP A 130 6.00 0.80 19.54
C ASP A 130 5.67 -0.71 19.39
N PRO A 131 5.79 -1.54 20.44
CA PRO A 131 5.47 -2.96 20.35
C PRO A 131 4.03 -3.26 19.89
N LEU A 132 3.07 -2.40 20.24
CA LEU A 132 1.69 -2.55 19.78
C LEU A 132 1.57 -2.29 18.26
N THR A 133 2.18 -1.22 17.77
CA THR A 133 2.26 -0.93 16.33
C THR A 133 3.01 -2.04 15.60
N LEU A 134 4.05 -2.62 16.21
CA LEU A 134 4.78 -3.76 15.65
C LEU A 134 3.86 -4.97 15.41
N ALA A 135 3.01 -5.31 16.38
CA ALA A 135 2.02 -6.38 16.24
C ALA A 135 1.01 -6.07 15.12
N MET A 136 0.58 -4.80 15.01
CA MET A 136 -0.28 -4.35 13.92
C MET A 136 0.40 -4.45 12.55
N LEU A 137 1.70 -4.15 12.47
CA LEU A 137 2.49 -4.26 11.23
C LEU A 137 2.73 -5.70 10.79
N VAL A 138 2.58 -6.68 11.68
CA VAL A 138 2.52 -8.09 11.29
C VAL A 138 1.11 -8.46 10.82
N MET A 139 0.10 -8.13 11.62
CA MET A 139 -1.28 -8.57 11.38
C MET A 139 -1.90 -7.93 10.13
N VAL A 140 -1.80 -6.61 9.98
CA VAL A 140 -2.51 -5.86 8.94
C VAL A 140 -2.01 -6.21 7.52
N PRO A 141 -0.70 -6.21 7.21
CA PRO A 141 -0.25 -6.52 5.85
C PRO A 141 -0.53 -7.96 5.43
N ILE A 142 -0.51 -8.91 6.38
CA ILE A 142 -0.92 -10.30 6.12
C ILE A 142 -2.43 -10.36 5.80
N ALA A 143 -3.27 -9.70 6.59
CA ALA A 143 -4.71 -9.66 6.36
C ALA A 143 -5.05 -9.02 4.99
N VAL A 144 -4.39 -7.90 4.65
CA VAL A 144 -4.54 -7.25 3.35
C VAL A 144 -4.08 -8.16 2.22
N LEU A 145 -2.96 -8.88 2.36
CA LEU A 145 -2.51 -9.86 1.36
C LEU A 145 -3.57 -10.94 1.12
N CYS A 146 -4.15 -11.51 2.18
CA CYS A 146 -5.21 -12.52 2.06
C CYS A 146 -6.45 -11.97 1.34
N ILE A 147 -6.86 -10.73 1.64
CA ILE A 147 -8.00 -10.09 0.97
C ILE A 147 -7.74 -9.93 -0.54
N PHE A 148 -6.55 -9.48 -0.92
CA PHE A 148 -6.17 -9.30 -2.33
C PHE A 148 -6.01 -10.61 -3.11
N ILE A 149 -5.61 -11.70 -2.44
CA ILE A 149 -5.55 -13.02 -3.08
C ILE A 149 -6.95 -13.62 -3.26
N TYR A 150 -7.86 -13.34 -2.32
CA TYR A 150 -9.23 -13.83 -2.36
C TYR A 150 -10.11 -13.09 -3.39
N SER A 151 -9.88 -11.78 -3.56
CA SER A 151 -10.61 -10.92 -4.51
C SER A 151 -10.28 -11.24 -5.97
#